data_AF-A0A850R4Z1-F1
#
_entry.id   AF-A0A850R4Z1-F1
#
_cell.length_a   1.000
_cell.length_b   1.000
_cell.length_c   1.000
_cell.angle_alpha   90.00
_cell.angle_beta   90.00
_cell.angle_gamma   90.00
#
_symmetry.space_group_name_H-M   'P 1'
#
loop_
_entity.id
_entity.type
_entity.pdbx_description
1 polymer ?
#
loop_
_entity_poly.entity_id
_entity_poly.type
_entity_poly.pdbx_seq_one_letter_code
_entity_poly.pdbx_strand_id
1 'polypeptide(L)'
;MLIKLLIALFILILFILGTFLLFNREQPFFIYQPHNLKAIQRLMTITACLLIIVGIIGIIILFIGSLELNLITLVAGSLIVGLFAVFIACWG
;
A
#
# COMPACT_ATOMS: atom_id res chain seq x y z
N MET A 1 12.25 -20.08 9.67
CA MET A 1 11.03 -20.28 8.84
C MET A 1 9.81 -19.48 9.29
N LEU A 2 9.88 -18.72 10.40
CA LEU A 2 8.84 -17.75 10.79
C LEU A 2 8.90 -16.44 9.98
N ILE A 3 10.11 -15.92 9.73
CA ILE A 3 10.30 -14.62 9.06
C ILE A 3 9.74 -14.62 7.63
N LYS A 4 9.97 -15.69 6.84
CA LYS A 4 9.40 -15.81 5.49
C LYS A 4 7.87 -15.81 5.49
N LEU A 5 7.24 -16.45 6.49
CA LEU A 5 5.79 -16.44 6.66
C LEU A 5 5.29 -15.02 6.97
N LEU A 6 5.99 -14.29 7.84
CA LEU A 6 5.65 -12.91 8.18
C LEU A 6 5.78 -11.98 6.96
N ILE A 7 6.82 -12.16 6.14
CA ILE A 7 7.00 -11.41 4.88
C ILE A 7 5.86 -11.73 3.90
N ALA A 8 5.49 -13.01 3.75
CA ALA A 8 4.38 -13.41 2.89
C ALA A 8 3.05 -12.79 3.35
N LEU A 9 2.79 -12.78 4.67
CA LEU A 9 1.63 -12.12 5.26
C LEU A 9 1.66 -10.61 5.01
N PHE A 10 2.81 -9.96 5.16
CA PHE A 10 2.95 -8.53 4.88
C PHE A 10 2.62 -8.21 3.42
N ILE A 11 3.15 -9.00 2.48
CA ILE A 11 2.84 -8.87 1.05
C ILE A 11 1.34 -9.04 0.79
N LEU A 12 0.70 -10.03 1.41
CA LEU A 12 -0.75 -10.22 1.33
C LEU A 12 -1.50 -8.96 1.80
N ILE A 13 -1.08 -8.37 2.92
CA ILE A 13 -1.67 -7.13 3.43
C ILE A 13 -1.51 -5.98 2.43
N LEU A 14 -0.36 -5.85 1.76
CA LEU A 14 -0.17 -4.83 0.71
C LEU A 14 -1.18 -4.99 -0.43
N PHE A 15 -1.43 -6.24 -0.87
CA PHE A 15 -2.43 -6.51 -1.89
C PHE A 15 -3.85 -6.19 -1.42
N ILE A 16 -4.21 -6.60 -0.20
CA ILE A 16 -5.53 -6.31 0.39
C ILE A 16 -5.72 -4.79 0.45
N LEU A 17 -4.74 -4.07 0.97
CA LEU A 17 -4.82 -2.61 1.13
C LEU A 17 -4.85 -1.90 -0.23
N GLY A 18 -3.98 -2.27 -1.17
CA GLY A 18 -3.97 -1.69 -2.50
C GLY A 18 -5.28 -1.91 -3.25
N THR A 19 -5.82 -3.13 -3.17
CA THR A 19 -7.12 -3.48 -3.76
C THR A 19 -8.26 -2.71 -3.06
N PHE A 20 -8.24 -2.64 -1.74
CA PHE A 20 -9.23 -1.90 -0.95
C PHE A 20 -9.26 -0.41 -1.33
N LEU A 21 -8.10 0.22 -1.45
CA LEU A 21 -8.01 1.62 -1.90
C LEU A 21 -8.55 1.82 -3.31
N LEU A 22 -8.31 0.86 -4.21
CA LEU A 22 -8.80 0.94 -5.58
C LEU A 22 -10.34 0.81 -5.67
N PHE A 23 -10.94 -0.11 -4.91
CA PHE A 23 -12.39 -0.33 -4.87
C PHE A 23 -13.15 0.78 -4.16
N ASN A 24 -12.58 1.36 -3.09
CA ASN A 24 -13.25 2.39 -2.31
C ASN A 24 -12.96 3.82 -2.77
N ARG A 25 -12.15 4.02 -3.83
CA ARG A 25 -11.80 5.37 -4.30
C ARG A 25 -13.02 6.22 -4.65
N GLU A 26 -14.07 5.62 -5.21
CA GLU A 26 -15.26 6.35 -5.66
C GLU A 26 -16.32 6.50 -4.59
N GLN A 27 -16.16 5.85 -3.44
CA GLN A 27 -17.12 6.00 -2.35
C GLN A 27 -16.91 7.37 -1.69
N PRO A 28 -17.98 8.18 -1.54
CA PRO A 28 -17.91 9.42 -0.79
C PRO A 28 -17.73 9.05 0.69
N PHE A 29 -16.48 8.96 1.15
CA PHE A 29 -16.23 8.90 2.57
C PHE A 29 -16.78 10.20 3.17
N PHE A 30 -17.74 10.07 4.10
CA PHE A 30 -18.36 11.20 4.80
C PHE A 30 -17.36 12.11 5.53
N ILE A 31 -16.12 11.67 5.68
CA ILE A 31 -15.05 12.37 6.37
C ILE A 31 -14.36 13.40 5.45
N TYR A 32 -14.44 13.27 4.12
CA TYR A 32 -13.71 14.15 3.21
C TYR A 32 -14.51 15.35 2.73
N GLN A 33 -13.91 16.53 2.81
CA GLN A 33 -14.48 17.76 2.27
C GLN A 33 -14.66 17.64 0.74
N PRO A 34 -15.81 18.05 0.18
CA PRO A 34 -16.12 17.91 -1.25
C PRO A 34 -15.12 18.59 -2.19
N HIS A 35 -14.40 19.60 -1.71
CA HIS A 35 -13.38 20.31 -2.48
C HIS A 35 -12.15 19.44 -2.82
N ASN A 36 -11.78 18.50 -1.95
CA ASN A 36 -10.56 17.69 -2.10
C ASN A 36 -10.82 16.28 -2.65
N LEU A 37 -12.07 15.93 -2.95
CA LEU A 37 -12.48 14.57 -3.32
C LEU A 37 -11.71 14.00 -4.51
N LYS A 38 -11.47 14.80 -5.56
CA LYS A 38 -10.70 14.38 -6.75
C LYS A 38 -9.21 14.17 -6.45
N ALA A 39 -8.64 14.96 -5.55
CA ALA A 39 -7.24 14.84 -5.15
C ALA A 39 -7.02 13.57 -4.30
N ILE A 40 -7.93 13.31 -3.36
CA ILE A 40 -7.91 12.10 -2.51
C ILE A 40 -8.11 10.84 -3.36
N GLN A 41 -9.05 10.86 -4.32
CA GLN A 41 -9.23 9.78 -5.30
C GLN A 41 -7.96 9.45 -6.09
N ARG A 42 -7.28 10.49 -6.56
CA ARG A 42 -6.01 10.34 -7.29
C ARG A 42 -4.93 9.77 -6.37
N LEU A 43 -4.81 10.28 -5.15
CA LEU A 43 -3.86 9.79 -4.16
C LEU A 43 -4.10 8.32 -3.79
N MET A 44 -5.36 7.92 -3.57
CA MET A 44 -5.75 6.53 -3.33
C MET A 44 -5.37 5.64 -4.50
N THR A 45 -5.60 6.08 -5.74
CA THR A 45 -5.27 5.32 -6.95
C THR A 45 -3.75 5.15 -7.13
N ILE A 46 -2.97 6.22 -6.93
CA ILE A 46 -1.50 6.16 -7.01
C ILE A 46 -0.96 5.22 -5.93
N THR A 47 -1.43 5.37 -4.69
CA THR A 47 -1.01 4.53 -3.56
C THR A 47 -1.37 3.07 -3.80
N ALA A 48 -2.58 2.79 -4.27
CA ALA A 48 -3.02 1.44 -4.62
C ALA A 48 -2.10 0.78 -5.65
N CYS A 49 -1.77 1.51 -6.73
CA CYS A 49 -0.88 1.02 -7.77
C CYS A 49 0.52 0.73 -7.22
N LEU A 50 1.08 1.64 -6.42
CA LEU A 50 2.38 1.44 -5.76
C LEU A 50 2.40 0.21 -4.85
N LEU A 51 1.37 0.03 -4.02
CA LEU A 51 1.27 -1.12 -3.11
C LEU A 51 1.19 -2.45 -3.87
N ILE A 52 0.43 -2.48 -4.97
CA ILE A 52 0.33 -3.67 -5.83
C ILE A 52 1.68 -3.96 -6.51
N ILE A 53 2.35 -2.95 -7.07
CA ILE A 53 3.67 -3.11 -7.71
C ILE A 53 4.71 -3.62 -6.69
N VAL A 54 4.77 -3.00 -5.51
CA VAL A 54 5.68 -3.44 -4.43
C VAL A 54 5.31 -4.84 -3.95
N GLY A 55 4.02 -5.17 -3.88
CA GLY A 55 3.56 -6.53 -3.56
C GLY A 55 4.05 -7.56 -4.59
N ILE A 56 3.92 -7.28 -5.89
CA ILE A 56 4.40 -8.17 -6.97
C ILE A 56 5.92 -8.35 -6.89
N ILE A 57 6.67 -7.25 -6.74
CA ILE A 57 8.13 -7.30 -6.55
C ILE A 57 8.48 -8.11 -5.31
N GLY A 58 7.74 -7.91 -4.21
CA GLY A 58 7.88 -8.65 -2.97
C GLY A 58 7.70 -10.15 -3.13
N ILE A 59 6.71 -10.59 -3.93
CA ILE A 59 6.52 -12.01 -4.27
C ILE A 59 7.76 -12.55 -4.97
N ILE A 60 8.27 -11.84 -5.99
CA ILE A 60 9.46 -12.28 -6.75
C ILE A 60 10.68 -12.41 -5.81
N ILE A 61 10.90 -11.41 -4.95
CA ILE A 61 12.01 -11.39 -3.98
C ILE A 61 11.85 -12.48 -2.91
N LEU A 62 10.62 -12.82 -2.51
CA LEU A 62 10.38 -13.87 -1.52
C LEU A 62 10.89 -15.25 -1.97
N PHE A 63 10.80 -15.55 -3.27
CA PHE A 63 11.23 -16.83 -3.84
C PHE A 63 12.71 -16.87 -4.24
N ILE A 64 13.26 -15.75 -4.74
CA ILE A 64 14.57 -15.74 -5.41
C ILE A 64 15.61 -14.88 -4.64
N GLY A 65 15.15 -13.94 -3.80
CA GLY A 65 15.98 -12.94 -3.16
C GLY A 65 16.57 -13.33 -1.82
N SER A 66 17.57 -12.54 -1.39
CA SER A 66 18.15 -12.62 -0.04
C SER A 66 17.22 -12.02 1.02
N LEU A 67 17.53 -12.25 2.30
CA LEU A 67 16.80 -11.65 3.42
C LEU A 67 16.81 -10.11 3.36
N GLU A 68 17.95 -9.53 2.96
CA GLU A 68 18.15 -8.08 2.85
C GLU A 68 17.21 -7.46 1.80
N LEU A 69 17.03 -8.12 0.66
CA LEU A 69 16.09 -7.65 -0.37
C LEU A 69 14.64 -7.72 0.12
N ASN A 70 14.28 -8.71 0.92
CA ASN A 70 12.94 -8.79 1.52
C ASN A 70 12.70 -7.66 2.52
N LEU A 71 13.74 -7.25 3.28
CA LEU A 71 13.64 -6.09 4.17
C LEU A 71 13.37 -4.79 3.39
N ILE A 72 13.98 -4.62 2.21
CA ILE A 72 13.71 -3.45 1.35
C ILE A 72 12.23 -3.41 0.96
N THR A 73 11.63 -4.54 0.58
CA THR A 73 10.20 -4.61 0.26
C THR A 73 9.32 -4.21 1.45
N LEU A 74 9.67 -4.64 2.66
CA LEU A 74 8.98 -4.28 3.90
C LEU A 74 9.08 -2.78 4.19
N VAL A 75 10.29 -2.22 4.08
CA VAL A 75 10.52 -0.79 4.27
C VAL A 75 9.75 0.00 3.23
N ALA A 76 9.87 -0.33 1.94
CA ALA A 76 9.16 0.34 0.87
C ALA A 76 7.63 0.31 1.07
N GLY A 77 7.07 -0.87 1.34
CA GLY A 77 5.63 -1.03 1.60
C GLY A 77 5.14 -0.20 2.79
N SER A 78 5.87 -0.24 3.90
CA SER A 78 5.52 0.54 5.10
C SER A 78 5.64 2.05 4.88
N LEU A 79 6.64 2.50 4.12
CA LEU A 79 6.82 3.91 3.76
C LEU A 79 5.66 4.42 2.92
N ILE A 80 5.21 3.64 1.94
CA ILE A 80 4.07 3.98 1.08
C ILE A 80 2.80 4.12 1.92
N VAL A 81 2.51 3.15 2.80
CA VAL A 81 1.34 3.19 3.69
C VAL A 81 1.42 4.36 4.67
N GLY A 82 2.60 4.60 5.26
CA GLY A 82 2.82 5.70 6.19
C GLY A 82 2.63 7.07 5.54
N LEU A 83 3.20 7.28 4.35
CA LEU A 83 3.00 8.51 3.59
C LEU A 83 1.53 8.71 3.24
N PHE A 84 0.84 7.67 2.77
CA PHE A 84 -0.58 7.73 2.49
C PHE A 84 -1.40 8.15 3.72
N ALA A 85 -1.12 7.56 4.89
CA ALA A 85 -1.79 7.91 6.14
C ALA A 85 -1.55 9.38 6.55
N VAL A 86 -0.32 9.88 6.39
CA VAL A 86 0.01 11.29 6.68
C VAL A 86 -0.69 12.23 5.70
N PHE A 87 -0.64 11.93 4.40
CA PHE A 87 -1.27 12.78 3.39
C PHE A 87 -2.78 12.85 3.57
N ILE A 88 -3.43 11.72 3.85
CA ILE A 88 -4.89 11.69 4.02
C ILE A 88 -5.31 12.39 5.32
N ALA A 89 -4.52 12.31 6.39
CA ALA A 89 -4.79 13.04 7.63
C ALA A 89 -4.56 14.55 7.49
N CYS A 90 -3.72 14.99 6.55
CA CYS A 90 -3.45 16.40 6.30
C CYS A 90 -4.50 17.04 5.35
N TRP A 91 -5.09 16.25 4.45
CA TRP A 91 -6.00 16.72 3.40
C TRP A 91 -7.47 16.32 3.57
N GLY A 92 -7.75 15.35 4.45
CA GLY A 92 -9.09 14.88 4.79
C GLY A 92 -9.68 15.65 5.95
#